data_AF-A0A3M9NSK5-F1
#
_entry.id   AF-A0A3M9NSK5-F1
#
_cell.length_a   1.000
_cell.length_b   1.000
_cell.length_c   1.000
_cell.angle_alpha   90.00
_cell.angle_beta   90.00
_cell.angle_gamma   90.00
#
_symmetry.space_group_name_H-M   'P 1'
#
loop_
_entity.id
_entity.type
_entity.pdbx_description
1 polymer ?
#
loop_
_entity_poly.entity_id
_entity_poly.type
_entity_poly.pdbx_seq_one_letter_code
_entity_poly.pdbx_strand_id
1 'polypeptide(L)'
;MADVRNEDIITYFQNRNNRFRNSVGMEFGKAEGNMLWTFFSLSNHDYGPNAFDISTEGDTVDEFIAGFKLNKTEDVDHLGYTQSWMRYLNGAAEISVTPWDLEATLKFKINKHKTIIFSLELYFYDEVYEHLTIPEDFERYISSHENRLALAGENRYKMNRN
;
A
#
# COMPACT_ATOMS: atom_id res chain seq x y z
N MET A 1 19.89 24.79 0.04
CA MET A 1 19.48 23.49 -0.55
C MET A 1 18.37 23.83 -1.53
N ALA A 2 18.41 23.28 -2.75
CA ALA A 2 17.32 23.50 -3.69
C ALA A 2 16.11 22.71 -3.17
N ASP A 3 14.99 23.39 -2.97
CA ASP A 3 13.72 22.77 -2.61
C ASP A 3 13.03 22.36 -3.91
N VAL A 4 12.55 21.12 -4.00
CA VAL A 4 11.84 20.67 -5.20
C VAL A 4 10.50 21.39 -5.27
N ARG A 5 10.18 22.01 -6.41
CA ARG A 5 8.91 22.73 -6.56
C ARG A 5 7.82 21.79 -7.04
N ASN A 6 6.57 22.11 -6.69
CA ASN A 6 5.42 21.31 -7.06
C ASN A 6 5.29 21.20 -8.59
N GLU A 7 5.53 22.29 -9.33
CA GLU A 7 5.47 22.28 -10.79
C GLU A 7 6.53 21.36 -11.42
N ASP A 8 7.69 21.22 -10.77
CA ASP A 8 8.77 20.37 -11.26
C ASP A 8 8.37 18.89 -11.15
N ILE A 9 7.72 18.48 -10.04
CA ILE A 9 7.17 17.13 -9.88
C ILE A 9 6.05 16.86 -10.88
N ILE A 10 5.11 17.79 -11.05
CA ILE A 10 4.00 17.60 -12.00
C ILE A 10 4.53 17.45 -13.43
N THR A 11 5.46 18.32 -13.83
CA THR A 11 6.12 18.23 -15.14
C THR A 11 6.86 16.90 -15.30
N TYR A 12 7.55 16.45 -14.25
CA TYR A 12 8.28 15.19 -14.24
C TYR A 12 7.35 13.97 -14.49
N PHE A 13 6.16 13.96 -13.88
CA PHE A 13 5.14 12.92 -14.11
C PHE A 13 4.51 13.01 -15.50
N GLN A 14 4.19 14.22 -15.97
CA GLN A 14 3.60 14.45 -17.30
C GLN A 14 4.52 13.99 -18.42
N ASN A 15 5.83 14.27 -18.31
CA ASN A 15 6.85 13.82 -19.27
C ASN A 15 7.00 12.29 -19.33
N ARG A 16 6.45 11.57 -18.33
CA ARG A 16 6.41 10.11 -18.25
C ARG A 16 4.99 9.56 -18.41
N ASN A 17 4.17 10.23 -19.21
CA ASN A 17 2.79 9.84 -19.52
C ASN A 17 1.88 9.68 -18.29
N ASN A 18 2.17 10.41 -17.20
CA ASN A 18 1.44 10.36 -15.92
C ASN A 18 1.43 8.99 -15.22
N ARG A 19 2.08 7.95 -15.76
CA ARG A 19 2.23 6.64 -15.13
C ARG A 19 3.52 6.00 -15.62
N PHE A 20 4.37 5.64 -14.67
CA PHE A 20 5.64 5.01 -14.98
C PHE A 20 6.11 4.12 -13.83
N ARG A 21 7.08 3.26 -14.14
CA ARG A 21 7.81 2.46 -13.17
C ARG A 21 9.25 2.95 -13.12
N ASN A 22 9.80 3.14 -11.92
CA ASN A 22 11.19 3.56 -11.78
C ASN A 22 12.18 2.38 -11.88
N SER A 23 13.47 2.68 -11.73
CA SER A 23 14.55 1.71 -11.86
C SER A 23 14.54 0.58 -10.83
N VAL A 24 13.88 0.79 -9.67
CA VAL A 24 13.77 -0.19 -8.58
C VAL A 24 12.42 -0.90 -8.57
N GLY A 25 11.60 -0.71 -9.61
CA GLY A 25 10.35 -1.46 -9.80
C GLY A 25 9.11 -0.85 -9.15
N MET A 26 9.23 0.32 -8.53
CA MET A 26 8.09 1.04 -7.94
C MET A 26 7.28 1.75 -9.02
N GLU A 27 5.97 1.57 -9.00
CA GLU A 27 5.04 2.29 -9.86
C GLU A 27 4.58 3.59 -9.24
N PHE A 28 4.44 4.59 -10.09
CA PHE A 28 3.96 5.92 -9.77
C PHE A 28 2.88 6.30 -10.77
N GLY A 29 1.92 7.09 -10.33
CA GLY A 29 1.08 7.79 -11.27
C GLY A 29 0.47 9.07 -10.73
N LYS A 30 -0.01 9.87 -11.67
CA LYS A 30 -0.69 11.13 -11.44
C LYS A 30 -2.14 10.98 -11.90
N ALA A 31 -3.07 11.08 -10.95
CA ALA A 31 -4.50 11.09 -11.21
C ALA A 31 -5.00 12.49 -11.59
N GLU A 32 -6.32 12.60 -11.74
CA GLU A 32 -7.01 13.89 -11.83
C GLU A 32 -6.74 14.75 -10.59
N GLY A 33 -6.85 16.07 -10.72
CA GLY A 33 -6.58 16.99 -9.61
C GLY A 33 -5.12 17.05 -9.16
N ASN A 34 -4.18 16.48 -9.94
CA ASN A 34 -2.75 16.42 -9.60
C ASN A 34 -2.43 15.59 -8.34
N MET A 35 -3.30 14.63 -8.02
CA MET A 35 -3.04 13.67 -6.95
C MET A 35 -2.04 12.61 -7.42
N LEU A 36 -1.07 12.26 -6.59
CA LEU A 36 0.02 11.32 -6.88
C LEU A 36 -0.18 10.04 -6.10
N TRP A 37 -0.09 8.90 -6.76
CA TRP A 37 -0.17 7.60 -6.10
C TRP A 37 1.09 6.79 -6.37
N THR A 38 1.35 5.87 -5.45
CA THR A 38 2.46 4.93 -5.54
C THR A 38 1.99 3.51 -5.32
N PHE A 39 2.69 2.58 -5.95
CA PHE A 39 2.45 1.14 -5.80
C PHE A 39 3.79 0.40 -5.86
N PHE A 40 4.07 -0.43 -4.85
CA PHE A 40 5.26 -1.26 -4.80
C PHE A 40 4.87 -2.70 -4.47
N SER A 41 5.25 -3.65 -5.32
CA SER A 41 4.93 -5.06 -5.15
C SER A 41 6.17 -5.86 -4.73
N LEU A 42 6.03 -6.64 -3.67
CA LEU A 42 6.93 -7.68 -3.23
C LEU A 42 6.34 -9.04 -3.58
N SER A 43 6.15 -9.27 -4.88
CA SER A 43 5.75 -10.57 -5.41
C SER A 43 6.99 -11.35 -5.82
N ASN A 44 7.72 -11.87 -4.83
CA ASN A 44 8.73 -12.90 -5.11
C ASN A 44 8.47 -14.11 -4.20
N HIS A 45 8.23 -15.25 -4.84
CA HIS A 45 7.97 -16.54 -4.20
C HIS A 45 9.11 -17.02 -3.28
N ASP A 46 10.25 -16.32 -3.29
CA ASP A 46 11.40 -16.57 -2.41
C ASP A 46 11.18 -16.11 -0.95
N TYR A 47 10.14 -15.30 -0.67
CA TYR A 47 9.97 -14.63 0.62
C TYR A 47 8.79 -15.13 1.46
N GLY A 48 8.01 -16.11 0.99
CA GLY A 48 6.93 -16.72 1.78
C GLY A 48 5.62 -16.94 1.00
N PRO A 49 4.57 -17.42 1.70
CA PRO A 49 3.28 -17.79 1.10
C PRO A 49 2.35 -16.59 0.82
N ASN A 50 2.82 -15.36 1.04
CA ASN A 50 2.01 -14.15 0.97
C ASN A 50 2.60 -13.19 -0.07
N ALA A 51 1.74 -12.68 -0.97
CA ALA A 51 2.10 -11.54 -1.79
C ALA A 51 1.84 -10.24 -1.00
N PHE A 52 2.81 -9.33 -0.99
CA PHE A 52 2.69 -8.04 -0.34
C PHE A 52 2.75 -6.91 -1.35
N ASP A 53 1.80 -5.99 -1.26
CA ASP A 53 1.84 -4.73 -1.99
C ASP A 53 1.73 -3.56 -1.02
N ILE A 54 2.40 -2.45 -1.33
CA ILE A 54 2.34 -1.21 -0.57
C ILE A 54 1.84 -0.11 -1.50
N SER A 55 0.76 0.55 -1.13
CA SER A 55 0.14 1.59 -1.96
C SER A 55 -0.26 2.84 -1.18
N THR A 56 -0.19 3.98 -1.85
CA THR A 56 -0.74 5.24 -1.33
C THR A 56 -2.03 5.61 -2.08
N GLU A 57 -3.00 6.17 -1.35
CA GLU A 57 -4.23 6.69 -1.92
C GLU A 57 -4.04 8.18 -2.26
N GLY A 58 -3.63 8.48 -3.50
CA GLY A 58 -3.63 9.83 -4.08
C GLY A 58 -3.22 10.97 -3.14
N ASP A 59 -1.92 11.16 -2.96
CA ASP A 59 -1.31 12.27 -2.22
C ASP A 59 -1.39 13.58 -2.99
N THR A 60 -1.53 14.72 -2.30
CA THR A 60 -1.17 16.00 -2.91
C THR A 60 0.33 16.04 -3.22
N VAL A 61 0.76 16.97 -4.08
CA VAL A 61 2.19 17.11 -4.42
C VAL A 61 3.03 17.43 -3.19
N ASP A 62 2.53 18.29 -2.30
CA ASP A 62 3.19 18.64 -1.04
C ASP A 62 3.33 17.42 -0.12
N GLU A 63 2.27 16.62 0.04
CA GLU A 63 2.29 15.39 0.84
C GLU A 63 3.25 14.35 0.25
N PHE A 64 3.34 14.26 -1.07
CA PHE A 64 4.27 13.37 -1.77
C PHE A 64 5.72 13.80 -1.53
N ILE A 65 6.04 15.08 -1.74
CA ILE A 65 7.39 15.64 -1.50
C ILE A 65 7.79 15.45 -0.04
N ALA A 66 6.92 15.84 0.90
CA ALA A 66 7.19 15.74 2.33
C ALA A 66 7.28 14.28 2.80
N GLY A 67 6.39 13.42 2.28
CA GLY A 67 6.30 12.01 2.61
C GLY A 67 7.53 11.22 2.19
N PHE A 68 8.08 11.52 1.02
CA PHE A 68 9.29 10.89 0.49
C PHE A 68 10.58 11.68 0.75
N LYS A 69 10.47 12.88 1.35
CA LYS A 69 11.59 13.79 1.63
C LYS A 69 12.42 14.10 0.39
N LEU A 70 11.74 14.41 -0.71
CA LEU A 70 12.38 14.68 -2.00
C LEU A 70 13.10 16.02 -1.95
N ASN A 71 14.35 16.05 -2.43
CA ASN A 71 15.13 17.29 -2.57
C ASN A 71 15.24 17.70 -4.04
N LYS A 72 15.05 16.76 -4.96
CA LYS A 72 15.05 16.96 -6.41
C LYS A 72 14.14 15.94 -7.08
N THR A 73 13.71 16.21 -8.31
CA THR A 73 12.77 15.34 -9.02
C THR A 73 13.36 13.96 -9.32
N GLU A 74 14.67 13.87 -9.52
CA GLU A 74 15.37 12.60 -9.78
C GLU A 74 15.37 11.66 -8.56
N ASP A 75 15.09 12.16 -7.35
CA ASP A 75 14.98 11.30 -6.16
C ASP A 75 13.84 10.27 -6.31
N VAL A 76 12.82 10.57 -7.12
CA VAL A 76 11.71 9.65 -7.46
C VAL A 76 12.22 8.36 -8.11
N ASP A 77 13.31 8.42 -8.88
CA ASP A 77 13.87 7.26 -9.58
C ASP A 77 14.52 6.23 -8.63
N HIS A 78 14.71 6.61 -7.36
CA HIS A 78 15.39 5.83 -6.31
C HIS A 78 14.46 5.40 -5.17
N LEU A 79 13.18 5.78 -5.19
CA LEU A 79 12.21 5.37 -4.18
C LEU A 79 11.84 3.90 -4.36
N GLY A 80 11.87 3.10 -3.29
CA GLY A 80 11.50 1.68 -3.33
C GLY A 80 10.92 1.20 -2.00
N TYR A 81 11.13 -0.09 -1.72
CA TYR A 81 10.56 -0.77 -0.55
C TYR A 81 10.66 0.02 0.76
N THR A 82 11.87 0.44 1.13
CA THR A 82 12.10 1.12 2.42
C THR A 82 11.26 2.39 2.55
N GLN A 83 11.18 3.18 1.48
CA GLN A 83 10.42 4.42 1.48
C GLN A 83 8.92 4.14 1.55
N SER A 84 8.42 3.16 0.80
CA SER A 84 7.02 2.72 0.88
C SER A 84 6.66 2.17 2.25
N TRP A 85 7.53 1.38 2.88
CA TRP A 85 7.34 0.86 4.23
C TRP A 85 7.26 1.98 5.27
N MET A 86 8.15 2.97 5.18
CA MET A 86 8.11 4.15 6.04
C MET A 86 6.82 4.95 5.87
N ARG A 87 6.27 5.04 4.64
CA ARG A 87 4.97 5.67 4.41
C ARG A 87 3.85 4.91 5.13
N TYR A 88 3.88 3.59 5.11
CA TYR A 88 2.93 2.75 5.86
C TYR A 88 3.05 2.97 7.37
N LEU A 89 4.26 2.93 7.94
CA LEU A 89 4.49 3.14 9.37
C LEU A 89 4.01 4.52 9.86
N ASN A 90 4.01 5.52 8.97
CA ASN A 90 3.48 6.86 9.25
C ASN A 90 1.96 7.00 9.03
N GLY A 91 1.26 5.91 8.67
CA GLY A 91 -0.18 5.91 8.39
C GLY A 91 -0.58 6.54 7.05
N ALA A 92 0.40 6.78 6.16
CA ALA A 92 0.19 7.44 4.87
C ALA A 92 0.12 6.45 3.68
N ALA A 93 0.28 5.16 3.95
CA ALA A 93 0.11 4.09 2.97
C ALA A 93 -0.70 2.93 3.58
N GLU A 94 -1.18 2.05 2.71
CA GLU A 94 -1.75 0.75 3.08
C GLU A 94 -0.81 -0.38 2.64
N ILE A 95 -0.86 -1.49 3.37
CA ILE A 95 -0.27 -2.75 2.95
C ILE A 95 -1.41 -3.68 2.54
N SER A 96 -1.32 -4.23 1.34
CA SER A 96 -2.18 -5.31 0.87
C SER A 96 -1.44 -6.63 1.01
N VAL A 97 -2.09 -7.62 1.60
CA VAL A 97 -1.57 -8.98 1.72
C VAL A 97 -2.56 -9.93 1.08
N THR A 98 -2.10 -10.73 0.13
CA THR A 98 -2.90 -11.80 -0.50
C THR A 98 -2.32 -13.15 -0.08
N PRO A 99 -2.89 -13.79 0.96
CA PRO A 99 -2.49 -15.14 1.35
C PRO A 99 -2.89 -16.16 0.29
N TRP A 100 -2.06 -17.15 -0.02
CA TRP A 100 -2.40 -18.13 -1.07
C TRP A 100 -3.64 -18.96 -0.77
N ASP A 101 -3.84 -19.33 0.50
CA ASP A 101 -4.99 -20.13 0.92
C ASP A 101 -6.28 -19.30 1.04
N LEU A 102 -6.17 -17.98 0.90
CA LEU A 102 -7.27 -17.05 0.95
C LEU A 102 -7.44 -16.43 -0.46
N GLU A 103 -8.50 -16.78 -1.17
CA GLU A 103 -8.87 -16.15 -2.47
C GLU A 103 -9.39 -14.70 -2.29
N ALA A 104 -8.71 -13.92 -1.45
CA ALA A 104 -8.98 -12.53 -1.16
C ALA A 104 -7.75 -11.78 -0.66
N THR A 105 -7.75 -10.47 -0.87
CA THR A 105 -6.75 -9.54 -0.39
C THR A 105 -7.21 -8.88 0.90
N LEU A 106 -6.34 -8.91 1.91
CA LEU A 106 -6.49 -8.16 3.15
C LEU A 106 -5.72 -6.85 3.04
N LYS A 107 -6.37 -5.74 3.37
CA LYS A 107 -5.76 -4.41 3.43
C LYS A 107 -5.55 -4.00 4.87
N PHE A 108 -4.35 -3.52 5.18
CA PHE A 108 -3.93 -3.08 6.49
C PHE A 108 -3.55 -1.60 6.43
N LYS A 109 -4.13 -0.79 7.31
CA LYS A 109 -3.88 0.65 7.40
C LYS A 109 -3.66 1.07 8.85
N ILE A 110 -2.49 1.63 9.14
CA ILE A 110 -2.21 2.21 10.47
C ILE A 110 -3.03 3.49 10.64
N ASN A 111 -3.71 3.58 11.78
CA ASN A 111 -4.37 4.78 12.27
C ASN A 111 -3.87 5.06 13.69
N LYS A 112 -4.09 6.29 14.21
CA LYS A 112 -3.49 6.85 15.44
C LYS A 112 -3.32 5.89 16.63
N HIS A 113 -4.25 4.96 16.82
CA HIS A 113 -4.25 4.04 17.96
C HIS A 113 -4.49 2.56 17.59
N LYS A 114 -4.59 2.22 16.31
CA LYS A 114 -4.98 0.89 15.85
C LYS A 114 -4.58 0.64 14.41
N THR A 115 -4.46 -0.62 14.03
CA THR A 115 -4.48 -1.04 12.62
C THR A 115 -5.91 -1.39 12.21
N ILE A 116 -6.37 -0.77 11.13
CA ILE A 116 -7.64 -1.10 10.47
C ILE A 116 -7.34 -2.17 9.43
N ILE A 117 -8.13 -3.24 9.45
CA ILE A 117 -7.96 -4.39 8.56
C ILE A 117 -9.27 -4.62 7.82
N PHE A 118 -9.23 -4.69 6.50
CA PHE A 118 -10.44 -4.87 5.72
C PHE A 118 -10.21 -5.66 4.44
N SER A 119 -11.27 -6.27 3.93
CA SER A 119 -11.28 -6.89 2.62
C SER A 119 -12.64 -6.70 1.98
N LEU A 120 -12.64 -6.06 0.81
CA LEU A 120 -13.86 -5.86 0.03
C LEU A 120 -14.40 -7.20 -0.50
N GLU A 121 -13.51 -8.11 -0.87
CA GLU A 121 -13.87 -9.42 -1.43
C GLU A 121 -14.55 -10.32 -0.38
N LEU A 122 -14.17 -10.17 0.88
CA LEU A 122 -14.74 -10.93 2.00
C LEU A 122 -15.86 -10.20 2.74
N TYR A 123 -16.17 -8.95 2.38
CA TYR A 123 -17.00 -8.05 3.21
C TYR A 123 -16.54 -8.01 4.67
N PHE A 124 -15.22 -8.01 4.87
CA PHE A 124 -14.58 -8.16 6.16
C PHE A 124 -14.04 -6.83 6.67
N TYR A 125 -14.17 -6.60 7.99
CA TYR A 125 -13.61 -5.48 8.71
C TYR A 125 -13.17 -5.93 10.11
N ASP A 126 -12.00 -5.48 10.53
CA ASP A 126 -11.49 -5.67 11.88
C ASP A 126 -10.65 -4.50 12.36
N GLU A 127 -10.49 -4.40 13.67
CA GLU A 127 -9.67 -3.39 14.33
C GLU A 127 -8.75 -4.04 15.36
N VAL A 128 -7.46 -3.84 15.18
CA VAL A 128 -6.43 -4.35 16.07
C VAL A 128 -5.84 -3.17 16.84
N TYR A 129 -5.96 -3.16 18.16
CA TYR A 129 -5.49 -2.07 19.05
C TYR A 129 -3.97 -2.11 19.30
N GLU A 130 -3.22 -2.34 18.23
CA GLU A 130 -1.76 -2.26 18.15
C GLU A 130 -1.39 -1.94 16.70
N HIS A 131 -0.16 -1.46 16.48
CA HIS A 131 0.36 -1.24 15.13
C HIS A 131 1.07 -2.51 14.67
N LEU A 132 0.66 -3.02 13.51
CA LEU A 132 1.37 -4.08 12.82
C LEU A 132 2.49 -3.42 12.02
N THR A 133 3.75 -3.68 12.33
CA THR A 133 4.88 -2.84 11.87
C THR A 133 5.98 -3.60 11.14
N ILE A 134 5.99 -4.92 11.26
CA ILE A 134 6.95 -5.82 10.59
C ILE A 134 6.19 -6.90 9.81
N PRO A 135 6.77 -7.49 8.75
CA PRO A 135 6.13 -8.54 7.94
C PRO A 135 5.50 -9.68 8.77
N GLU A 136 6.17 -10.09 9.84
CA GLU A 136 5.75 -11.17 10.73
C GLU A 136 4.44 -10.86 11.48
N ASP A 137 4.12 -9.57 11.69
CA ASP A 137 2.87 -9.17 12.34
C ASP A 137 1.66 -9.48 11.45
N PHE A 138 1.80 -9.30 10.14
CA PHE A 138 0.74 -9.61 9.17
C PHE A 138 0.49 -11.11 9.10
N GLU A 139 1.57 -11.89 9.04
CA GLU A 139 1.50 -13.36 9.06
C GLU A 139 0.84 -13.86 10.34
N ARG A 140 1.26 -13.34 11.50
CA ARG A 140 0.67 -13.68 12.79
C ARG A 140 -0.80 -13.31 12.86
N TYR A 141 -1.19 -12.14 12.34
CA TYR A 141 -2.59 -11.76 12.26
C TYR A 141 -3.39 -12.79 11.44
N ILE A 142 -2.92 -13.13 10.24
CA ILE A 142 -3.58 -14.10 9.35
C ILE A 142 -3.74 -15.45 10.06
N SER A 143 -2.66 -16.01 10.63
CA SER A 143 -2.70 -17.31 11.30
C SER A 143 -3.58 -17.31 12.55
N SER A 144 -3.57 -16.24 13.35
CA SER A 144 -4.38 -16.17 14.57
C SER A 144 -5.87 -15.92 14.30
N HIS A 145 -6.22 -15.43 13.10
CA HIS A 145 -7.58 -15.07 12.71
C HIS A 145 -8.15 -15.95 11.59
N GLU A 146 -7.46 -17.05 11.23
CA GLU A 146 -7.80 -17.95 10.13
C GLU A 146 -9.28 -18.36 10.14
N ASN A 147 -9.80 -18.81 11.28
CA ASN A 147 -11.21 -19.21 11.41
C ASN A 147 -12.19 -18.07 11.08
N ARG A 148 -11.88 -16.83 11.49
CA ARG A 148 -12.74 -15.65 11.21
C ARG A 148 -12.71 -15.31 9.72
N LEU A 149 -11.53 -15.38 9.11
CA LEU A 149 -11.34 -15.13 7.68
C LEU A 149 -12.03 -16.20 6.83
N ALA A 150 -11.91 -17.47 7.22
CA ALA A 150 -12.59 -18.59 6.56
C ALA A 150 -14.12 -18.42 6.59
N LEU A 151 -14.69 -18.07 7.76
CA LEU A 151 -16.13 -17.79 7.89
C LEU A 151 -16.58 -16.62 7.01
N ALA A 152 -15.78 -15.56 6.89
CA ALA A 152 -16.06 -14.45 5.98
C ALA A 152 -16.05 -14.92 4.51
N GLY A 153 -15.08 -15.75 4.13
CA GLY A 153 -15.00 -16.39 2.82
C GLY A 153 -16.21 -17.25 2.49
N GLU A 154 -16.69 -18.08 3.42
CA GLU A 154 -17.89 -18.91 3.21
C GLU A 154 -19.15 -18.06 3.01
N ASN A 155 -19.30 -16.97 3.77
CA ASN A 155 -20.47 -16.11 3.70
C ASN A 155 -20.57 -15.34 2.37
N ARG A 156 -19.42 -15.00 1.75
CA ARG A 156 -19.35 -14.44 0.40
C ARG A 156 -20.12 -15.29 -0.62
N TYR A 157 -19.91 -16.61 -0.62
CA TYR A 157 -20.58 -17.52 -1.56
C TYR A 157 -22.06 -17.72 -1.26
N LYS A 158 -22.52 -17.49 -0.02
CA LYS A 158 -23.94 -17.55 0.34
C LYS A 158 -24.70 -16.31 -0.16
N MET A 159 -24.08 -15.14 -0.14
CA MET A 159 -24.70 -13.90 -0.63
C MET A 159 -24.81 -13.86 -2.17
N ASN A 160 -23.85 -14.43 -2.89
CA ASN A 160 -23.85 -14.49 -4.36
C ASN A 160 -24.82 -15.53 -4.95
N ARG A 161 -25.60 -16.24 -4.12
CA ARG A 161 -26.61 -17.23 -4.55
C ARG A 161 -28.05 -16.69 -4.53
N ASN A 162 -28.23 -15.42 -4.18
CA ASN A 162 -29.51 -14.70 -4.27
C ASN A 162 -29.46 -13.67 -5.40
#